data_AF-A0A2V6LPW7-F1
#
_entry.id   AF-A0A2V6LPW7-F1
#
_cell.length_a   1.000
_cell.length_b   1.000
_cell.length_c   1.000
_cell.angle_alpha   90.00
_cell.angle_beta   90.00
_cell.angle_gamma   90.00
#
_symmetry.space_group_name_H-M   'P 1'
#
loop_
_entity.id
_entity.type
_entity.pdbx_description
1 polymer ?
#
loop_
_entity_poly.entity_id
_entity_poly.type
_entity_poly.pdbx_seq_one_letter_code
_entity_poly.pdbx_strand_id
1 'polypeptide(L)'
;MPEARRALQQSSIDWLTTELNGFVELGSTKEVKRLIRQILRHPRSTAEALWKAVRAIGTLDAPRRWRRDVEAAFARLSRKEQRRAREVMLNYYSAIWDFEAALPFCVPRDLRSPSELMFAMDIYLQLNKLSEAKKLERKCLNAIERAENEFDVSCITEALGSFYARTRNWQRALDVWAIAPRDQPLARSAAVGRAEVFIAAAIDALNQELDTVIALKEKLPSGIEISLPGIEASLLRRTEKDLLRLKRGLERLLPEKRRKAFGLNDRL
;
A
#
# COMPACT_ATOMS: atom_id res chain seq x y z
N MET A 1 5.79 -42.78 24.20
CA MET A 1 6.64 -41.73 24.80
C MET A 1 6.75 -40.44 23.95
N PRO A 2 6.93 -40.45 22.61
CA PRO A 2 7.05 -39.22 21.81
C PRO A 2 5.77 -38.37 21.72
N GLU A 3 4.60 -39.01 21.76
CA GLU A 3 3.29 -38.35 21.59
C GLU A 3 2.85 -37.58 22.84
N ALA A 4 3.03 -38.13 24.04
CA ALA A 4 2.73 -37.42 25.30
C ALA A 4 3.57 -36.12 25.44
N ARG A 5 4.85 -36.18 25.05
CA ARG A 5 5.72 -35.00 25.01
C ARG A 5 5.33 -34.00 23.91
N ARG A 6 4.65 -34.46 22.84
CA ARG A 6 4.06 -33.57 21.81
C ARG A 6 2.82 -32.86 22.34
N ALA A 7 1.91 -33.58 22.98
CA ALA A 7 0.72 -33.00 23.59
C ALA A 7 1.06 -31.93 24.64
N LEU A 8 2.01 -32.20 25.54
CA LEU A 8 2.43 -31.24 26.57
C LEU A 8 3.06 -29.97 25.99
N GLN A 9 3.88 -30.08 24.94
CA GLN A 9 4.49 -28.90 24.32
C GLN A 9 3.49 -28.08 23.50
N GLN A 10 2.49 -28.72 22.89
CA GLN A 10 1.41 -28.01 22.20
C GLN A 10 0.52 -27.27 23.21
N SER A 11 0.11 -27.94 24.27
CA SER A 11 -0.65 -27.33 25.37
C SER A 11 0.06 -26.11 25.96
N SER A 12 1.39 -26.15 26.08
CA SER A 12 2.18 -25.01 26.55
C SER A 12 2.16 -23.81 25.60
N ILE A 13 2.20 -24.00 24.27
CA ILE A 13 2.18 -22.87 23.33
C ILE A 13 0.78 -22.26 23.26
N ASP A 14 -0.26 -23.07 23.35
CA ASP A 14 -1.65 -22.60 23.33
C ASP A 14 -1.95 -21.72 24.54
N TRP A 15 -1.49 -22.12 25.73
CA TRP A 15 -1.56 -21.31 26.96
C TRP A 15 -0.83 -19.97 26.80
N LEU A 16 0.42 -19.98 26.34
CA LEU A 16 1.19 -18.76 26.12
C LEU A 16 0.48 -17.78 25.19
N THR A 17 -0.16 -18.28 24.14
CA THR A 17 -0.88 -17.44 23.19
C THR A 17 -2.18 -16.86 23.76
N THR A 18 -2.83 -17.58 24.67
CA THR A 18 -4.05 -17.11 25.36
C THR A 18 -3.70 -15.99 26.33
N GLU A 19 -2.68 -16.20 27.16
CA GLU A 19 -2.16 -15.18 28.08
C GLU A 19 -1.69 -13.92 27.34
N LEU A 20 -1.03 -14.08 26.19
CA LEU A 20 -0.56 -12.96 25.39
C LEU A 20 -1.73 -12.02 25.02
N ASN A 21 -2.86 -12.57 24.59
CA ASN A 21 -4.03 -11.76 24.23
C ASN A 21 -4.56 -10.98 25.44
N GLY A 22 -4.71 -11.63 26.59
CA GLY A 22 -5.16 -10.97 27.81
C GLY A 22 -4.26 -9.80 28.23
N PHE A 23 -2.93 -9.98 28.18
CA PHE A 23 -2.00 -8.89 28.50
C PHE A 23 -1.95 -7.78 27.45
N VAL A 24 -2.22 -8.07 26.18
CA VAL A 24 -2.37 -7.05 25.13
C VAL A 24 -3.59 -6.18 25.43
N GLU A 25 -4.73 -6.78 25.78
CA GLU A 25 -5.96 -6.07 26.13
C GLU A 25 -5.79 -5.19 27.38
N LEU A 26 -5.03 -5.67 28.36
CA LEU A 26 -4.69 -4.92 29.58
C LEU A 26 -3.60 -3.86 29.39
N GLY A 27 -3.00 -3.75 28.20
CA GLY A 27 -1.90 -2.80 27.95
C GLY A 27 -0.60 -3.11 28.70
N SER A 28 -0.41 -4.34 29.19
CA SER A 28 0.73 -4.74 30.01
C SER A 28 2.01 -4.98 29.19
N THR A 29 2.65 -3.90 28.73
CA THR A 29 3.78 -3.95 27.78
C THR A 29 4.93 -4.88 28.21
N LYS A 30 5.27 -4.93 29.50
CA LYS A 30 6.37 -5.78 30.01
C LYS A 30 6.07 -7.26 29.80
N GLU A 31 4.86 -7.69 30.16
CA GLU A 31 4.43 -9.08 30.05
C GLU A 31 4.22 -9.49 28.59
N VAL A 32 3.65 -8.60 27.77
CA VAL A 32 3.55 -8.80 26.32
C VAL A 32 4.92 -9.07 25.71
N LYS A 33 5.93 -8.23 26.00
CA LYS A 33 7.31 -8.43 25.53
C LYS A 33 7.91 -9.76 26.02
N ARG A 34 7.62 -10.18 27.26
CA ARG A 34 8.09 -11.47 27.79
C ARG A 34 7.46 -12.64 27.03
N LEU A 35 6.15 -12.64 26.87
CA LEU A 35 5.39 -13.71 26.21
C LEU A 35 5.73 -13.81 24.72
N ILE A 36 5.88 -12.70 24.00
CA ILE A 36 6.34 -12.71 22.60
C ILE A 36 7.68 -13.44 22.49
N ARG A 37 8.67 -13.14 23.36
CA ARG A 37 9.97 -13.85 23.32
C ARG A 37 9.82 -15.34 23.57
N GLN A 38 8.97 -15.74 24.52
CA GLN A 38 8.72 -17.14 24.84
C GLN A 38 8.08 -17.86 23.64
N ILE A 39 7.07 -17.27 23.00
CA ILE A 39 6.40 -17.81 21.82
C ILE A 39 7.37 -17.92 20.64
N LEU A 40 8.08 -16.83 20.31
CA LEU A 40 9.00 -16.81 19.17
C LEU A 40 10.11 -17.85 19.35
N ARG A 41 10.66 -18.01 20.55
CA ARG A 41 11.74 -18.97 20.84
C ARG A 41 11.24 -20.41 21.07
N HIS A 42 9.93 -20.64 21.06
CA HIS A 42 9.38 -21.97 21.33
C HIS A 42 9.81 -22.97 20.23
N PRO A 43 10.38 -24.14 20.56
CA PRO A 43 10.87 -25.11 19.57
C PRO A 43 9.79 -25.69 18.65
N ARG A 44 8.54 -25.71 19.12
CA ARG A 44 7.37 -26.21 18.38
C ARG A 44 6.36 -25.08 18.15
N SER A 45 6.83 -23.95 17.63
CA SER A 45 5.94 -22.87 17.24
C SER A 45 5.08 -23.29 16.04
N THR A 46 3.89 -22.73 15.93
CA THR A 46 2.95 -22.92 14.82
C THR A 46 2.78 -21.61 14.06
N ALA A 47 2.22 -21.66 12.85
CA ALA A 47 1.88 -20.45 12.11
C ALA A 47 0.92 -19.54 12.91
N GLU A 48 -0.02 -20.13 13.65
CA GLU A 48 -0.96 -19.39 14.49
C GLU A 48 -0.27 -18.70 15.67
N ALA A 49 0.63 -19.41 16.37
CA ALA A 49 1.38 -18.81 17.47
C ALA A 49 2.27 -17.66 16.98
N LEU A 50 2.90 -17.83 15.81
CA LEU A 50 3.66 -16.75 15.16
C LEU A 50 2.75 -15.57 14.80
N TRP A 51 1.55 -15.80 14.25
CA TRP A 51 0.59 -14.74 13.95
C TRP A 51 0.20 -13.94 15.19
N LYS A 52 -0.14 -14.61 16.29
CA LYS A 52 -0.49 -13.95 17.56
C LYS A 52 0.68 -13.11 18.10
N ALA A 53 1.90 -13.65 18.04
CA ALA A 53 3.11 -12.92 18.43
C ALA A 53 3.37 -11.69 17.55
N VAL A 54 3.27 -11.82 16.22
CA VAL A 54 3.45 -10.71 15.27
C VAL A 54 2.39 -9.64 15.43
N ARG A 55 1.12 -10.02 15.63
CA ARG A 55 0.03 -9.08 15.92
C ARG A 55 0.31 -8.29 17.19
N ALA A 56 0.76 -8.97 18.26
CA ALA A 56 1.14 -8.31 19.51
C ALA A 56 2.38 -7.43 19.35
N ILE A 57 3.34 -7.79 18.50
CA ILE A 57 4.48 -6.90 18.17
C ILE A 57 3.98 -5.59 17.55
N GLY A 58 2.93 -5.63 16.74
CA GLY A 58 2.31 -4.44 16.14
C GLY A 58 1.75 -3.44 17.15
N THR A 59 1.46 -3.85 18.39
CA THR A 59 1.00 -2.95 19.46
C THR A 59 2.13 -2.34 20.29
N LEU A 60 3.38 -2.74 20.03
CA LEU A 60 4.57 -2.28 20.76
C LEU A 60 5.31 -1.17 20.03
N ASP A 61 6.07 -0.39 20.78
CA ASP A 61 7.05 0.53 20.22
C ASP A 61 8.17 -0.22 19.48
N ALA A 62 8.59 0.35 18.35
CA ALA A 62 9.71 -0.11 17.54
C ALA A 62 9.61 -1.61 17.12
N PRO A 63 8.56 -2.01 16.37
CA PRO A 63 8.34 -3.40 15.93
C PRO A 63 9.52 -3.97 15.11
N ARG A 64 10.30 -3.11 14.45
CA ARG A 64 11.51 -3.48 13.69
C ARG A 64 12.59 -4.15 14.54
N ARG A 65 12.65 -3.91 15.86
CA ARG A 65 13.62 -4.56 16.75
C ARG A 65 13.42 -6.07 16.87
N TRP A 66 12.22 -6.55 16.55
CA TRP A 66 11.86 -7.98 16.63
C TRP A 66 12.21 -8.77 15.37
N ARG A 67 12.75 -8.13 14.33
CA ARG A 67 12.95 -8.74 13.01
C ARG A 67 13.67 -10.06 13.08
N ARG A 68 14.83 -10.09 13.77
CA ARG A 68 15.64 -11.29 13.91
C ARG A 68 14.91 -12.43 14.62
N ASP A 69 14.15 -12.13 15.66
CA ASP A 69 13.40 -13.14 16.41
C ASP A 69 12.22 -13.70 15.59
N VAL A 70 11.51 -12.84 14.86
CA VAL A 70 10.40 -13.22 13.96
C VAL A 70 10.90 -14.07 12.80
N GLU A 71 11.95 -13.63 12.09
CA GLU A 71 12.56 -14.37 10.98
C GLU A 71 13.10 -15.73 11.44
N ALA A 72 13.75 -15.78 12.61
CA ALA A 72 14.23 -17.03 13.16
C ALA A 72 13.08 -17.98 13.55
N ALA A 73 11.97 -17.44 14.09
CA ALA A 73 10.77 -18.23 14.40
C ALA A 73 10.13 -18.80 13.13
N PHE A 74 9.98 -17.99 12.09
CA PHE A 74 9.48 -18.43 10.79
C PHE A 74 10.38 -19.50 10.15
N ALA A 75 11.70 -19.31 10.19
CA ALA A 75 12.67 -20.27 9.64
C ALA A 75 12.62 -21.64 10.34
N ARG A 76 12.24 -21.68 11.63
CA ARG A 76 12.04 -22.94 12.39
C ARG A 76 10.74 -23.67 12.05
N LEU A 77 9.75 -23.00 11.48
CA LEU A 77 8.49 -23.63 11.12
C LEU A 77 8.73 -24.72 10.05
N SER A 78 7.92 -25.78 10.09
CA SER A 78 7.90 -26.76 8.99
C SER A 78 7.49 -26.08 7.68
N ARG A 79 7.86 -26.63 6.52
CA ARG A 79 7.45 -26.07 5.21
C ARG A 79 5.92 -25.88 5.08
N LYS A 80 5.14 -26.78 5.68
CA LYS A 80 3.67 -26.67 5.71
C LYS A 80 3.23 -25.44 6.51
N GLU A 81 3.81 -25.23 7.68
CA GLU A 81 3.50 -24.10 8.55
C GLU A 81 4.06 -22.78 8.00
N GLN A 82 5.23 -22.78 7.35
CA GLN A 82 5.74 -21.58 6.64
C GLN A 82 4.78 -21.09 5.56
N ARG A 83 4.18 -22.01 4.78
CA ARG A 83 3.15 -21.65 3.80
C ARG A 83 1.92 -21.04 4.46
N ARG A 84 1.50 -21.54 5.62
CA ARG A 84 0.37 -20.97 6.40
C ARG A 84 0.74 -19.62 7.03
N ALA A 85 2.00 -19.45 7.41
CA ALA A 85 2.52 -18.22 8.01
C ALA A 85 2.95 -17.16 6.99
N ARG A 86 2.74 -17.39 5.69
CA ARG A 86 3.17 -16.46 4.63
C ARG A 86 2.52 -15.08 4.80
N GLU A 87 1.20 -15.04 5.03
CA GLU A 87 0.45 -13.81 5.31
C GLU A 87 1.01 -13.09 6.55
N VAL A 88 1.40 -13.84 7.58
CA VAL A 88 1.98 -13.28 8.81
C VAL A 88 3.26 -12.51 8.51
N MET A 89 4.13 -13.07 7.67
CA MET A 89 5.38 -12.41 7.27
C MET A 89 5.11 -11.21 6.38
N LEU A 90 4.15 -11.30 5.46
CA LEU A 90 3.72 -10.18 4.62
C LEU A 90 3.22 -9.00 5.49
N ASN A 91 2.36 -9.28 6.46
CA ASN A 91 1.84 -8.29 7.40
C ASN A 91 2.96 -7.70 8.27
N TYR A 92 3.88 -8.53 8.75
CA TYR A 92 5.01 -8.08 9.56
C TYR A 92 5.90 -7.09 8.80
N TYR A 93 6.35 -7.45 7.61
CA TYR A 93 7.23 -6.59 6.82
C TYR A 93 6.54 -5.32 6.34
N SER A 94 5.25 -5.39 6.01
CA SER A 94 4.44 -4.20 5.71
C SER A 94 4.37 -3.26 6.91
N ALA A 95 4.12 -3.77 8.11
CA ALA A 95 4.05 -2.96 9.33
C ALA A 95 5.37 -2.28 9.71
N ILE A 96 6.52 -2.87 9.34
CA ILE A 96 7.85 -2.26 9.55
C ILE A 96 8.38 -1.51 8.32
N TRP A 97 7.56 -1.34 7.27
CA TRP A 97 7.89 -0.63 6.04
C TRP A 97 9.12 -1.20 5.31
N ASP A 98 9.34 -2.52 5.41
CA ASP A 98 10.43 -3.23 4.72
C ASP A 98 9.88 -3.97 3.50
N PHE A 99 9.54 -3.19 2.47
CA PHE A 99 8.87 -3.69 1.27
C PHE A 99 9.72 -4.68 0.46
N GLU A 100 11.05 -4.50 0.44
CA GLU A 100 11.99 -5.42 -0.20
C GLU A 100 11.95 -6.80 0.46
N ALA A 101 11.94 -6.85 1.80
CA ALA A 101 11.82 -8.13 2.52
C ALA A 101 10.41 -8.75 2.43
N ALA A 102 9.38 -7.93 2.20
CA ALA A 102 8.01 -8.39 1.99
C ALA A 102 7.79 -9.04 0.61
N LEU A 103 8.54 -8.58 -0.41
CA LEU A 103 8.34 -8.96 -1.81
C LEU A 103 8.31 -10.49 -2.08
N PRO A 104 9.17 -11.34 -1.48
CA PRO A 104 9.10 -12.79 -1.67
C PRO A 104 7.78 -13.43 -1.24
N PHE A 105 7.01 -12.76 -0.38
CA PHE A 105 5.71 -13.24 0.11
C PHE A 105 4.54 -12.80 -0.80
N CYS A 106 4.78 -11.90 -1.76
CA CYS A 106 3.78 -11.39 -2.70
C CYS A 106 3.57 -12.31 -3.91
N VAL A 107 3.42 -13.63 -3.75
CA VAL A 107 3.25 -14.54 -4.90
C VAL A 107 1.79 -14.49 -5.39
N PRO A 108 1.47 -13.98 -6.60
CA PRO A 108 0.09 -13.67 -6.99
C PRO A 108 -0.90 -14.85 -6.95
N ARG A 109 -0.45 -16.05 -7.34
CA ARG A 109 -1.25 -17.29 -7.30
C ARG A 109 -1.67 -17.68 -5.89
N ASP A 110 -0.95 -17.15 -4.93
CA ASP A 110 -0.82 -17.68 -3.59
C ASP A 110 -1.59 -16.79 -2.60
N LEU A 111 -1.75 -15.50 -2.89
CA LEU A 111 -2.58 -14.53 -2.16
C LEU A 111 -4.05 -14.98 -2.12
N ARG A 112 -4.67 -15.09 -0.96
CA ARG A 112 -6.04 -15.62 -0.81
C ARG A 112 -6.96 -14.68 -0.07
N SER A 113 -6.45 -13.95 0.91
CA SER A 113 -7.27 -12.99 1.68
C SER A 113 -7.30 -11.61 1.01
N PRO A 114 -8.35 -10.82 1.27
CA PRO A 114 -8.39 -9.43 0.84
C PRO A 114 -7.23 -8.59 1.40
N SER A 115 -6.85 -8.84 2.65
CA SER A 115 -5.70 -8.21 3.29
C SER A 115 -4.38 -8.53 2.56
N GLU A 116 -4.15 -9.78 2.18
CA GLU A 116 -2.97 -10.17 1.41
C GLU A 116 -2.89 -9.46 0.04
N LEU A 117 -4.03 -9.30 -0.63
CA LEU A 117 -4.11 -8.57 -1.89
C LEU A 117 -3.79 -7.09 -1.70
N MET A 118 -4.34 -6.46 -0.65
CA MET A 118 -4.06 -5.07 -0.31
C MET A 118 -2.57 -4.85 -0.05
N PHE A 119 -1.96 -5.65 0.83
CA PHE A 119 -0.53 -5.52 1.15
C PHE A 119 0.36 -5.79 -0.05
N ALA A 120 0.08 -6.84 -0.84
CA ALA A 120 0.87 -7.15 -2.02
C ALA A 120 0.78 -6.03 -3.08
N MET A 121 -0.40 -5.44 -3.28
CA MET A 121 -0.57 -4.29 -4.16
C MET A 121 0.26 -3.11 -3.68
N ASP A 122 0.14 -2.73 -2.40
CA ASP A 122 0.92 -1.61 -1.83
C ASP A 122 2.42 -1.86 -1.99
N ILE A 123 2.93 -3.05 -1.63
CA ILE A 123 4.34 -3.41 -1.81
C ILE A 123 4.80 -3.23 -3.26
N TYR A 124 4.01 -3.67 -4.24
CA TYR A 124 4.37 -3.46 -5.64
C TYR A 124 4.38 -1.98 -6.03
N LEU A 125 3.45 -1.17 -5.53
CA LEU A 125 3.43 0.27 -5.79
C LEU A 125 4.64 0.97 -5.16
N GLN A 126 4.98 0.64 -3.91
CA GLN A 126 6.14 1.21 -3.19
C GLN A 126 7.47 0.86 -3.88
N LEU A 127 7.57 -0.34 -4.46
CA LEU A 127 8.75 -0.79 -5.21
C LEU A 127 8.70 -0.45 -6.71
N ASN A 128 7.71 0.34 -7.15
CA ASN A 128 7.48 0.71 -8.54
C ASN A 128 7.35 -0.49 -9.52
N LYS A 129 6.88 -1.64 -9.04
CA LYS A 129 6.63 -2.87 -9.81
C LYS A 129 5.22 -2.86 -10.42
N LEU A 130 4.95 -1.87 -11.26
CA LEU A 130 3.60 -1.62 -11.80
C LEU A 130 3.07 -2.76 -12.66
N SER A 131 3.94 -3.51 -13.34
CA SER A 131 3.54 -4.66 -14.16
C SER A 131 3.01 -5.81 -13.30
N GLU A 132 3.54 -5.96 -12.10
CA GLU A 132 3.20 -6.97 -11.11
C GLU A 132 1.92 -6.58 -10.37
N ALA A 133 1.82 -5.30 -9.99
CA ALA A 133 0.59 -4.71 -9.46
C ALA A 133 -0.60 -4.92 -10.42
N LYS A 134 -0.40 -4.68 -11.72
CA LYS A 134 -1.43 -4.90 -12.76
C LYS A 134 -1.93 -6.35 -12.80
N LYS A 135 -1.08 -7.34 -12.50
CA LYS A 135 -1.51 -8.76 -12.44
C LYS A 135 -2.50 -9.02 -11.30
N LEU A 136 -2.53 -8.16 -10.28
CA LEU A 136 -3.46 -8.26 -9.15
C LEU A 136 -4.79 -7.54 -9.42
N GLU A 137 -4.88 -6.65 -10.40
CA GLU A 137 -6.06 -5.82 -10.70
C GLU A 137 -7.36 -6.66 -10.76
N ARG A 138 -7.38 -7.66 -11.65
CA ARG A 138 -8.55 -8.55 -11.81
C ARG A 138 -8.87 -9.34 -10.56
N LYS A 139 -7.84 -9.76 -9.81
CA LYS A 139 -8.03 -10.53 -8.58
C LYS A 139 -8.63 -9.68 -7.47
N CYS A 140 -8.24 -8.41 -7.38
CA CYS A 140 -8.82 -7.44 -6.48
C CYS A 140 -10.27 -7.12 -6.84
N LEU A 141 -10.58 -6.89 -8.11
CA LEU A 141 -11.96 -6.66 -8.55
C LEU A 141 -12.88 -7.83 -8.17
N ASN A 142 -12.46 -9.07 -8.47
CA ASN A 142 -13.19 -10.26 -8.07
C ASN A 142 -13.29 -10.42 -6.53
N ALA A 143 -12.33 -9.90 -5.77
CA ALA A 143 -12.35 -9.96 -4.32
C ALA A 143 -13.36 -8.97 -3.72
N ILE A 144 -13.55 -7.79 -4.32
CA ILE A 144 -14.60 -6.85 -3.92
C ILE A 144 -15.98 -7.52 -4.06
N GLU A 145 -16.24 -8.16 -5.20
CA GLU A 145 -17.53 -8.82 -5.47
C GLU A 145 -17.85 -9.98 -4.51
N ARG A 146 -16.81 -10.59 -3.92
CA ARG A 146 -16.92 -11.77 -3.05
C ARG A 146 -16.71 -11.46 -1.57
N ALA A 147 -16.38 -10.22 -1.23
CA ALA A 147 -16.08 -9.85 0.13
C ALA A 147 -17.36 -10.00 0.99
N GLU A 148 -17.24 -10.74 2.09
CA GLU A 148 -18.36 -11.01 3.00
C GLU A 148 -18.58 -9.86 3.99
N ASN A 149 -17.60 -8.97 4.14
CA ASN A 149 -17.63 -7.87 5.09
C ASN A 149 -17.08 -6.57 4.48
N GLU A 150 -17.51 -5.45 5.05
CA GLU A 150 -17.17 -4.11 4.59
C GLU A 150 -15.69 -3.75 4.81
N PHE A 151 -15.05 -4.31 5.83
CA PHE A 151 -13.63 -4.08 6.09
C PHE A 151 -12.76 -4.61 4.93
N ASP A 152 -13.06 -5.81 4.44
CA ASP A 152 -12.38 -6.41 3.29
C ASP A 152 -12.60 -5.60 2.01
N VAL A 153 -13.82 -5.10 1.78
CA VAL A 153 -14.10 -4.17 0.66
C VAL A 153 -13.25 -2.90 0.80
N SER A 154 -13.16 -2.34 2.01
CA SER A 154 -12.35 -1.16 2.29
C SER A 154 -10.86 -1.38 1.98
N CYS A 155 -10.30 -2.53 2.38
CA CYS A 155 -8.93 -2.92 2.10
C CYS A 155 -8.64 -3.00 0.59
N ILE A 156 -9.51 -3.66 -0.17
CA ILE A 156 -9.29 -3.84 -1.61
C ILE A 156 -9.52 -2.55 -2.39
N THR A 157 -10.54 -1.77 -2.05
CA THR A 157 -10.83 -0.50 -2.71
C THR A 157 -9.69 0.50 -2.51
N GLU A 158 -9.09 0.55 -1.33
CA GLU A 158 -7.92 1.39 -1.09
C GLU A 158 -6.72 0.99 -1.96
N ALA A 159 -6.44 -0.31 -2.06
CA ALA A 159 -5.35 -0.83 -2.88
C ALA A 159 -5.56 -0.58 -4.38
N LEU A 160 -6.76 -0.86 -4.90
CA LEU A 160 -7.09 -0.63 -6.31
C LEU A 160 -7.14 0.86 -6.66
N GLY A 161 -7.73 1.69 -5.79
CA GLY A 161 -7.77 3.14 -5.97
C GLY A 161 -6.36 3.73 -6.07
N SER A 162 -5.47 3.32 -5.16
CA SER A 162 -4.06 3.70 -5.20
C SER A 162 -3.33 3.22 -6.46
N PHE A 163 -3.59 1.99 -6.92
CA PHE A 163 -3.03 1.47 -8.16
C PHE A 163 -3.49 2.27 -9.40
N TYR A 164 -4.79 2.53 -9.53
CA TYR A 164 -5.31 3.32 -10.64
C TYR A 164 -4.79 4.75 -10.61
N ALA A 165 -4.69 5.35 -9.42
CA ALA A 165 -4.13 6.67 -9.26
C ALA A 165 -2.64 6.72 -9.64
N ARG A 166 -1.84 5.72 -9.21
CA ARG A 166 -0.41 5.59 -9.60
C ARG A 166 -0.21 5.44 -11.11
N THR A 167 -1.17 4.80 -11.79
CA THR A 167 -1.13 4.55 -13.25
C THR A 167 -1.88 5.62 -14.06
N ARG A 168 -2.24 6.74 -13.44
CA ARG A 168 -2.95 7.88 -14.06
C ARG A 168 -4.32 7.53 -14.64
N ASN A 169 -4.94 6.45 -14.17
CA ASN A 169 -6.31 6.09 -14.50
C ASN A 169 -7.28 6.77 -13.51
N TRP A 170 -7.32 8.11 -13.59
CA TRP A 170 -7.96 8.98 -12.61
C TRP A 170 -9.41 8.63 -12.34
N GLN A 171 -10.19 8.38 -13.40
CA GLN A 171 -11.61 8.06 -13.27
C GLN A 171 -11.81 6.72 -12.54
N ARG A 172 -11.07 5.67 -12.91
CA ARG A 172 -11.17 4.38 -12.23
C ARG A 172 -10.76 4.46 -10.76
N ALA A 173 -9.77 5.28 -10.43
CA ALA A 173 -9.40 5.52 -9.03
C ALA A 173 -10.57 6.12 -8.24
N LEU A 174 -11.24 7.13 -8.82
CA LEU A 174 -12.41 7.77 -8.21
C LEU A 174 -13.59 6.80 -8.08
N ASP A 175 -13.87 6.00 -9.12
CA ASP A 175 -14.96 5.03 -9.13
C ASP A 175 -14.78 3.97 -8.04
N VAL A 176 -13.55 3.43 -7.91
CA VAL A 176 -13.25 2.43 -6.88
C VAL A 176 -13.36 3.00 -5.47
N TRP A 177 -12.77 4.17 -5.21
CA TRP A 177 -12.87 4.78 -3.88
C TRP A 177 -14.29 5.26 -3.54
N ALA A 178 -15.17 5.43 -4.52
CA ALA A 178 -16.58 5.73 -4.25
C ALA A 178 -17.33 4.53 -3.65
N ILE A 179 -16.83 3.30 -3.84
CA ILE A 179 -17.39 2.06 -3.28
C ILE A 179 -17.00 1.88 -1.80
N ALA A 180 -15.91 2.51 -1.35
CA ALA A 180 -15.37 2.32 -0.01
C ALA A 180 -16.42 2.62 1.09
N PRO A 181 -16.71 1.67 1.99
CA PRO A 181 -17.62 1.90 3.11
C PRO A 181 -17.11 3.01 4.03
N ARG A 182 -18.01 3.88 4.49
CA ARG A 182 -17.65 5.16 5.15
C ARG A 182 -17.32 5.05 6.63
N ASP A 183 -17.77 3.99 7.28
CA ASP A 183 -17.59 3.71 8.70
C ASP A 183 -16.34 2.85 8.97
N GLN A 184 -15.63 2.44 7.92
CA GLN A 184 -14.44 1.60 8.02
C GLN A 184 -13.15 2.42 8.23
N PRO A 185 -12.11 1.86 8.85
CA PRO A 185 -10.87 2.58 9.17
C PRO A 185 -10.17 3.24 7.97
N LEU A 186 -10.31 2.68 6.76
CA LEU A 186 -9.67 3.19 5.55
C LEU A 186 -10.51 4.24 4.79
N ALA A 187 -11.74 4.52 5.23
CA ALA A 187 -12.63 5.51 4.60
C ALA A 187 -11.98 6.91 4.50
N ARG A 188 -11.24 7.30 5.55
CA ARG A 188 -10.48 8.55 5.57
C ARG A 188 -9.41 8.58 4.47
N SER A 189 -8.69 7.48 4.28
CA SER A 189 -7.65 7.38 3.26
C SER A 189 -8.26 7.51 1.86
N ALA A 190 -9.34 6.77 1.59
CA ALA A 190 -10.07 6.84 0.32
C ALA A 190 -10.60 8.27 0.04
N ALA A 191 -11.17 8.94 1.04
CA ALA A 191 -11.67 10.32 0.89
C ALA A 191 -10.55 11.32 0.55
N VAL A 192 -9.41 11.22 1.25
CA VAL A 192 -8.23 12.05 0.96
C VAL A 192 -7.67 11.72 -0.43
N GLY A 193 -7.56 10.44 -0.77
CA GLY A 193 -7.09 9.98 -2.07
C GLY A 193 -7.93 10.52 -3.23
N ARG A 194 -9.27 10.53 -3.09
CA ARG A 194 -10.17 11.12 -4.09
C ARG A 194 -9.90 12.61 -4.31
N ALA A 195 -9.74 13.38 -3.25
CA ALA A 195 -9.45 14.81 -3.34
C ALA A 195 -8.06 15.05 -3.99
N GLU A 196 -7.05 14.28 -3.57
CA GLU A 196 -5.72 14.36 -4.13
C GLU A 196 -5.67 13.95 -5.62
N VAL A 197 -6.49 12.99 -6.05
CA VAL A 197 -6.57 12.58 -7.47
C VAL A 197 -7.10 13.70 -8.36
N PHE A 198 -8.08 14.50 -7.91
CA PHE A 198 -8.52 15.66 -8.70
C PHE A 198 -7.38 16.67 -8.90
N ILE A 199 -6.60 16.93 -7.85
CA ILE A 199 -5.44 17.82 -7.93
C ILE A 199 -4.36 17.22 -8.85
N ALA A 200 -4.09 15.92 -8.71
CA ALA A 200 -3.11 15.22 -9.52
C ALA A 200 -3.48 15.23 -11.01
N ALA A 201 -4.74 14.92 -11.34
CA ALA A 201 -5.26 14.96 -12.70
C ALA A 201 -5.20 16.37 -13.31
N ALA A 202 -5.52 17.40 -12.53
CA ALA A 202 -5.41 18.78 -12.98
C ALA A 202 -3.95 19.18 -13.25
N ILE A 203 -2.99 18.76 -12.42
CA ILE A 203 -1.56 18.98 -12.67
C ILE A 203 -1.11 18.25 -13.94
N ASP A 204 -1.55 17.01 -14.15
CA ASP A 204 -1.21 16.22 -15.36
C ASP A 204 -1.73 16.91 -16.62
N ALA A 205 -2.99 17.36 -16.62
CA ALA A 205 -3.58 18.11 -17.73
C ALA A 205 -2.84 19.43 -17.99
N LEU A 206 -2.49 20.18 -16.94
CA LEU A 206 -1.71 21.42 -17.09
C LEU A 206 -0.31 21.17 -17.68
N ASN A 207 0.32 20.04 -17.35
CA ASN A 207 1.61 19.67 -17.97
C ASN A 207 1.45 19.42 -19.46
N GLN A 208 0.42 18.67 -19.87
CA GLN A 208 0.13 18.39 -21.28
C GLN A 208 -0.14 19.69 -22.06
N GLU A 209 -0.96 20.59 -21.52
CA GLU A 209 -1.25 21.89 -22.14
C GLU A 209 0.00 22.79 -22.23
N LEU A 210 0.87 22.77 -21.21
CA LEU A 210 2.14 23.49 -21.26
C LEU A 210 3.05 22.93 -22.36
N ASP A 211 3.15 21.60 -22.49
CA ASP A 211 3.92 20.96 -23.54
C ASP A 211 3.37 21.33 -24.94
N THR A 212 2.04 21.39 -25.10
CA THR A 212 1.39 21.89 -26.32
C THR A 212 1.75 23.35 -26.61
N VAL A 213 1.70 24.23 -25.62
CA VAL A 213 2.08 25.65 -25.78
C VAL A 213 3.54 25.79 -26.18
N ILE A 214 4.45 24.99 -25.60
CA ILE A 214 5.87 24.96 -25.97
C ILE A 214 6.01 24.52 -27.44
N ALA A 215 5.37 23.42 -27.83
CA ALA A 215 5.42 22.92 -29.20
C ALA A 215 4.83 23.90 -30.23
N LEU A 216 3.80 24.67 -29.86
CA LEU A 216 3.23 25.71 -30.72
C LEU A 216 4.21 26.88 -30.91
N LYS A 217 4.89 27.30 -29.84
CA LYS A 217 5.91 28.36 -29.92
C LYS A 217 7.06 28.00 -30.84
N GLU A 218 7.48 26.74 -30.85
CA GLU A 218 8.55 26.24 -31.74
C GLU A 218 8.12 26.21 -33.21
N LYS A 219 6.82 26.05 -33.48
CA LYS A 219 6.26 25.97 -34.84
C LYS A 219 5.90 27.32 -35.45
N LEU A 220 5.91 28.40 -34.68
CA LEU A 220 5.62 29.74 -35.21
C LEU A 220 6.68 30.10 -36.27
N PRO A 221 6.30 30.26 -37.55
CA PRO A 221 7.24 30.65 -38.58
C PRO A 221 7.79 32.04 -38.26
N SER A 222 9.10 32.21 -38.32
CA SER A 222 9.83 33.44 -37.99
C SER A 222 9.59 34.61 -38.96
N GLY A 223 8.44 34.68 -39.64
CA GLY A 223 8.15 35.73 -40.61
C GLY A 223 6.85 35.65 -41.42
N ILE A 224 5.95 34.68 -41.16
CA ILE A 224 4.65 34.60 -41.86
C ILE A 224 3.55 34.52 -40.80
N GLU A 225 3.24 35.66 -40.18
CA GLU A 225 1.99 35.79 -39.43
C GLU A 225 0.87 36.19 -40.40
N ILE A 226 -0.20 35.39 -40.43
CA ILE A 226 -1.45 35.72 -41.14
C ILE A 226 -2.22 36.81 -40.35
N SER A 227 -1.88 36.97 -39.07
CA SER A 227 -2.37 37.98 -38.12
C SER A 227 -1.34 39.11 -37.91
N LEU A 228 -1.68 40.16 -37.15
CA LEU A 228 -0.75 41.27 -36.87
C LEU A 228 0.52 40.76 -36.17
N PRO A 229 1.73 41.14 -36.66
CA PRO A 229 3.01 40.71 -36.12
C PRO A 229 3.08 40.73 -34.58
N GLY A 230 3.34 39.58 -33.96
CA GLY A 230 3.54 39.40 -32.54
C GLY A 230 2.29 39.09 -31.71
N ILE A 231 1.08 39.07 -32.29
CA ILE A 231 -0.15 38.75 -31.53
C ILE A 231 -0.14 37.31 -31.04
N GLU A 232 0.14 36.34 -31.93
CA GLU A 232 0.13 34.91 -31.59
C GLU A 232 1.18 34.57 -30.54
N ALA A 233 2.39 35.13 -30.69
CA ALA A 233 3.45 34.98 -29.69
C ALA A 233 3.06 35.59 -28.32
N SER A 234 2.40 36.75 -28.32
CA SER A 234 1.86 37.38 -27.10
C SER A 234 0.80 36.51 -26.42
N LEU A 235 -0.15 35.96 -27.19
CA LEU A 235 -1.20 35.09 -26.66
C LEU A 235 -0.61 33.84 -26.03
N LEU A 236 0.30 33.14 -26.71
CA LEU A 236 0.95 31.93 -26.18
C LEU A 236 1.76 32.21 -24.91
N ARG A 237 2.44 33.37 -24.82
CA ARG A 237 3.15 33.79 -23.59
C ARG A 237 2.19 34.04 -22.44
N ARG A 238 1.02 34.66 -22.69
CA ARG A 238 0.00 34.87 -21.65
C ARG A 238 -0.59 33.54 -21.19
N THR A 239 -0.98 32.67 -22.12
CA THR A 239 -1.49 31.33 -21.82
C THR A 239 -0.51 30.53 -20.98
N GLU A 240 0.77 30.47 -21.37
CA GLU A 240 1.81 29.81 -20.57
C GLU A 240 1.90 30.39 -19.15
N LYS A 241 1.90 31.72 -19.01
CA LYS A 241 1.98 32.37 -17.70
C LYS A 241 0.80 31.98 -16.80
N ASP A 242 -0.40 31.94 -17.36
CA ASP A 242 -1.61 31.56 -16.63
C ASP A 242 -1.61 30.08 -16.24
N LEU A 243 -1.22 29.18 -17.16
CA LEU A 243 -1.05 27.74 -16.88
C LEU A 243 0.01 27.50 -15.79
N LEU A 244 1.17 28.16 -15.87
CA LEU A 244 2.22 28.07 -14.85
C LEU A 244 1.76 28.58 -13.49
N ARG A 245 0.96 29.66 -13.46
CA ARG A 245 0.40 30.19 -12.21
C ARG A 245 -0.54 29.18 -11.57
N LEU A 246 -1.44 28.57 -12.34
CA LEU A 246 -2.36 27.51 -11.86
C LEU A 246 -1.59 26.29 -11.36
N LYS A 247 -0.62 25.81 -12.14
CA LYS A 247 0.22 24.66 -11.78
C LYS A 247 0.92 24.87 -10.44
N ARG A 248 1.58 26.02 -10.24
CA ARG A 248 2.25 26.34 -8.95
C ARG A 248 1.26 26.36 -7.78
N GLY A 249 0.03 26.83 -7.99
CA GLY A 249 -1.02 26.81 -6.98
C GLY A 249 -1.37 25.38 -6.56
N LEU A 250 -1.61 24.50 -7.53
CA LEU A 250 -1.94 23.09 -7.29
C LEU A 250 -0.76 22.30 -6.70
N GLU A 251 0.47 22.57 -7.14
CA GLU A 251 1.68 21.93 -6.60
C GLU A 251 1.96 22.26 -5.13
N ARG A 252 1.42 23.38 -4.61
CA ARG A 252 1.45 23.68 -3.17
C ARG A 252 0.46 22.84 -2.39
N LEU A 253 -0.69 22.52 -2.97
CA LEU A 253 -1.72 21.69 -2.36
C LEU A 253 -1.33 20.20 -2.36
N LEU A 254 -0.59 19.75 -3.37
CA LEU A 254 -0.13 18.38 -3.50
C LEU A 254 1.41 18.33 -3.54
N PRO A 255 2.09 18.12 -2.42
CA PRO A 255 3.56 18.15 -2.34
C PRO A 255 4.24 17.10 -3.23
N GLU A 256 5.51 17.35 -3.59
CA GLU A 256 6.26 16.52 -4.55
C GLU A 256 6.28 15.03 -4.20
N LYS A 257 6.45 14.68 -2.92
CA LYS A 257 6.43 13.28 -2.46
C LYS A 257 5.09 12.60 -2.79
N ARG A 258 3.96 13.30 -2.63
CA ARG A 258 2.63 12.77 -2.99
C ARG A 258 2.45 12.73 -4.51
N ARG A 259 2.92 13.75 -5.25
CA ARG A 259 2.91 13.72 -6.72
C ARG A 259 3.66 12.53 -7.31
N LYS A 260 4.80 12.14 -6.72
CA LYS A 260 5.53 10.91 -7.07
C LYS A 260 4.70 9.65 -6.84
N ALA A 261 3.92 9.60 -5.75
CA ALA A 261 3.00 8.49 -5.48
C ALA A 261 1.84 8.41 -6.51
N PHE A 262 1.51 9.51 -7.21
CA PHE A 262 0.58 9.52 -8.34
C PHE A 262 1.26 9.35 -9.71
N GLY A 263 2.59 9.19 -9.73
CA GLY A 263 3.36 9.02 -10.96
C GLY A 263 3.47 10.24 -11.86
N LEU A 264 3.32 11.45 -11.32
CA LEU A 264 3.43 12.69 -12.11
C LEU A 264 4.88 13.13 -12.41
N ASN A 265 5.86 12.59 -11.68
CA ASN A 265 7.28 12.97 -11.84
C ASN A 265 8.12 11.88 -12.51
N ASP A 266 7.53 10.72 -12.79
CA ASP A 266 8.17 9.69 -13.59
C ASP A 266 7.86 10.04 -15.05
N ARG A 267 8.85 10.50 -15.81
CA ARG A 267 8.76 10.40 -17.27
C ARG A 267 8.80 8.89 -17.57
N LEU A 268 7.64 8.31 -17.87
CA LEU A 268 7.53 6.94 -18.36
C LEU A 268 8.28 6.78 -19.68
#